data_AF-A0A6P7HCA3-F1
#
_entry.id   AF-A0A6P7HCA3-F1
#
_cell.length_a   1.000
_cell.length_b   1.000
_cell.length_c   1.000
_cell.angle_alpha   90.00
_cell.angle_beta   90.00
_cell.angle_gamma   90.00
#
_symmetry.space_group_name_H-M   'P 1'
#
loop_
_entity.id
_entity.type
_entity.pdbx_description
1 polymer ?
#
loop_
_entity_poly.entity_id
_entity_poly.type
_entity_poly.pdbx_seq_one_letter_code
_entity_poly.pdbx_strand_id
1 'polypeptide(L)'
;ESITTKSIQINECLSGFAYVGGACVVNKRLEKVNSVAIIEDTGGFSGIIVAAHEVGHLLGAVHDGSPPPSYLGGPGAEKCQWTDGFIMSDLRHTERGFRWSSCSIASFHHFL
;
A
#
# COMPACT_ATOMS: atom_id res chain seq x y z
N GLU A 1 -25.12 -12.53 -17.67
CA GLU A 1 -24.88 -11.08 -17.56
C GLU A 1 -23.40 -10.85 -17.31
N SER A 2 -22.80 -9.99 -18.12
CA SER A 2 -21.36 -9.84 -18.26
C SER A 2 -20.74 -9.22 -17.01
N ILE A 3 -19.81 -9.93 -16.37
CA ILE A 3 -18.90 -9.34 -15.38
C ILE A 3 -18.16 -8.23 -16.11
N THR A 4 -18.49 -6.97 -15.80
CA THR A 4 -17.73 -5.83 -16.31
C THR A 4 -16.40 -5.85 -15.57
N THR A 5 -15.39 -6.50 -16.14
CA THR A 5 -14.00 -6.21 -15.80
C THR A 5 -13.78 -4.76 -16.19
N LYS A 6 -13.90 -3.84 -15.23
CA LYS A 6 -13.27 -2.53 -15.37
C LYS A 6 -11.80 -2.82 -15.59
N SER A 7 -11.32 -2.61 -16.81
CA SER A 7 -9.90 -2.59 -17.12
C SER A 7 -9.25 -1.57 -16.18
N ILE A 8 -8.61 -2.06 -15.12
CA ILE A 8 -7.64 -1.26 -14.37
C ILE A 8 -6.47 -1.13 -15.33
N GLN A 9 -6.42 0.00 -16.03
CA GLN A 9 -5.31 0.33 -16.90
C GLN A 9 -4.15 0.71 -15.99
N ILE A 10 -3.28 -0.26 -15.74
CA ILE A 10 -2.02 -0.06 -15.05
C ILE A 10 -1.17 0.83 -15.96
N ASN A 11 -1.12 2.14 -15.69
CA ASN A 11 -0.11 3.00 -16.33
C ASN A 11 1.27 2.55 -15.81
N GLU A 12 2.33 2.70 -16.62
CA GLU A 12 3.69 2.24 -16.33
C GLU A 12 4.33 2.74 -15.00
N CYS A 13 3.61 3.54 -14.20
CA CYS A 13 4.01 4.01 -12.87
C CYS A 13 3.28 3.30 -11.71
N LEU A 14 2.30 2.42 -11.96
CA LEU A 14 1.50 1.71 -10.95
C LEU A 14 1.77 0.21 -10.96
N SER A 15 2.93 -0.24 -10.53
CA SER A 15 3.20 -1.69 -10.44
C SER A 15 2.32 -2.43 -9.42
N GLY A 16 1.45 -1.74 -8.65
CA GLY A 16 0.53 -2.33 -7.70
C GLY A 16 -0.63 -1.41 -7.29
N PHE A 17 -1.61 -1.98 -6.59
CA PHE A 17 -2.74 -1.27 -6.00
C PHE A 17 -3.34 -2.01 -4.79
N ALA A 18 -3.57 -1.29 -3.69
CA ALA A 18 -4.27 -1.78 -2.51
C ALA A 18 -5.09 -0.68 -1.81
N TYR A 19 -6.08 -1.12 -1.02
CA TYR A 19 -6.83 -0.21 -0.14
C TYR A 19 -6.07 0.01 1.18
N VAL A 20 -5.86 1.27 1.54
CA VAL A 20 -5.28 1.60 2.86
C VAL A 20 -6.21 1.13 3.98
N GLY A 21 -5.69 0.32 4.90
CA GLY A 21 -6.46 -0.30 5.98
C GLY A 21 -7.49 -1.33 5.51
N GLY A 22 -7.32 -1.89 4.31
CA GLY A 22 -8.25 -2.85 3.72
C GLY A 22 -8.19 -4.24 4.34
N ALA A 23 -7.13 -4.60 5.07
CA ALA A 23 -7.00 -5.93 5.65
C ALA A 23 -8.14 -6.27 6.60
N CYS A 24 -8.64 -7.51 6.52
CA CYS A 24 -9.75 -8.02 7.34
C CYS A 24 -11.09 -7.26 7.19
N VAL A 25 -11.20 -6.28 6.28
CA VAL A 25 -12.44 -5.51 6.07
C VAL A 25 -13.36 -6.22 5.09
N VAL A 26 -14.48 -6.70 5.62
CA VAL A 26 -15.59 -7.27 4.84
C VAL A 26 -16.78 -6.31 4.86
N ASN A 27 -17.10 -5.71 3.72
CA ASN A 27 -18.32 -4.91 3.58
C ASN A 27 -19.51 -5.84 3.31
N LYS A 28 -20.17 -6.29 4.39
CA LYS A 28 -21.35 -7.17 4.32
C LYS A 28 -22.53 -6.58 3.57
N ARG A 29 -22.64 -5.25 3.47
CA ARG A 29 -23.76 -4.57 2.80
C ARG A 29 -23.61 -4.55 1.27
N LEU A 30 -22.37 -4.44 0.79
CA LEU A 30 -22.05 -4.41 -0.64
C LEU A 30 -21.51 -5.75 -1.15
N GLU A 31 -21.41 -6.76 -0.28
CA GLU A 31 -20.75 -8.05 -0.54
C GLU A 31 -19.33 -7.90 -1.14
N LYS A 32 -18.62 -6.85 -0.71
CA LYS A 32 -17.27 -6.52 -1.20
C LYS A 32 -16.22 -6.73 -0.13
N VAL A 33 -15.10 -7.30 -0.54
CA VAL A 33 -13.88 -7.40 0.26
C VAL A 33 -12.91 -6.31 -0.17
N ASN A 34 -12.49 -5.48 0.79
CA ASN A 34 -11.43 -4.48 0.56
C ASN A 34 -10.05 -5.06 0.89
N SER A 35 -10.00 -6.29 1.40
CA SER A 35 -8.80 -7.11 1.66
C SER A 35 -8.17 -7.62 0.35
N VAL A 36 -7.88 -6.73 -0.60
CA VAL A 36 -7.31 -7.06 -1.91
C VAL A 36 -6.15 -6.13 -2.24
N ALA A 37 -5.08 -6.73 -2.76
CA ALA A 37 -3.96 -6.06 -3.39
C ALA A 37 -3.74 -6.69 -4.78
N ILE A 38 -3.37 -5.87 -5.76
CA ILE A 38 -2.99 -6.29 -7.11
C ILE A 38 -1.54 -5.87 -7.33
N ILE A 39 -0.73 -6.73 -7.95
CA ILE A 39 0.67 -6.48 -8.23
C ILE A 39 0.98 -6.95 -9.66
N GLU A 40 1.76 -6.16 -10.38
CA GLU A 40 2.37 -6.52 -11.65
C GLU A 40 3.85 -6.91 -11.43
N ASP A 41 4.24 -8.06 -11.96
CA ASP A 41 5.63 -8.54 -11.97
C ASP A 41 6.05 -8.79 -13.41
N THR A 42 7.14 -8.16 -13.85
CA THR A 42 7.67 -8.26 -15.21
C THR A 42 8.81 -9.28 -15.31
N GLY A 43 8.88 -10.23 -14.37
CA GLY A 43 9.98 -11.17 -14.20
C GLY A 43 11.09 -10.65 -13.29
N GLY A 44 12.04 -11.53 -12.95
CA GLY A 44 13.23 -11.19 -12.17
C GLY A 44 12.95 -10.74 -10.73
N PHE A 45 11.79 -11.10 -10.16
CA PHE A 45 11.34 -10.70 -8.82
C PHE A 45 11.06 -9.20 -8.66
N SER A 46 10.80 -8.50 -9.76
CA SER A 46 10.50 -7.06 -9.79
C SER A 46 9.28 -6.68 -8.93
N GLY A 47 8.30 -7.58 -8.80
CA GLY A 47 7.08 -7.36 -8.04
C GLY A 47 7.20 -7.58 -6.53
N ILE A 48 8.31 -8.14 -5.99
CA ILE A 48 8.39 -8.46 -4.55
C ILE A 48 8.25 -7.21 -3.68
N ILE A 49 8.97 -6.14 -4.02
CA ILE A 49 8.96 -4.92 -3.22
C ILE A 49 7.65 -4.17 -3.35
N VAL A 50 7.03 -4.25 -4.52
CA VAL A 50 5.69 -3.70 -4.76
C VAL A 50 4.64 -4.50 -3.98
N ALA A 51 4.73 -5.82 -3.95
CA ALA A 51 3.86 -6.64 -3.11
C ALA A 51 3.99 -6.31 -1.63
N ALA A 52 5.21 -6.07 -1.14
CA ALA A 52 5.40 -5.54 0.20
C ALA A 52 4.69 -4.18 0.36
N HIS A 53 4.92 -3.23 -0.54
CA HIS A 53 4.28 -1.91 -0.53
C HIS A 53 2.75 -1.99 -0.41
N GLU A 54 2.11 -2.81 -1.24
CA GLU A 54 0.65 -2.98 -1.23
C GLU A 54 0.15 -3.66 0.04
N VAL A 55 0.90 -4.62 0.60
CA VAL A 55 0.59 -5.17 1.93
C VAL A 55 0.71 -4.11 3.02
N GLY A 56 1.68 -3.19 2.91
CA GLY A 56 1.82 -2.04 3.79
C GLY A 56 0.55 -1.17 3.79
N HIS A 57 0.01 -0.87 2.61
CA HIS A 57 -1.28 -0.20 2.49
C HIS A 57 -2.41 -0.98 3.16
N LEU A 58 -2.56 -2.28 2.89
CA LEU A 58 -3.60 -3.10 3.55
C LEU A 58 -3.55 -3.04 5.08
N LEU A 59 -2.35 -2.92 5.65
CA LEU A 59 -2.09 -2.79 7.10
C LEU A 59 -2.15 -1.34 7.63
N GLY A 60 -2.68 -0.41 6.83
CA GLY A 60 -2.96 0.95 7.26
C GLY A 60 -1.82 1.95 7.07
N ALA A 61 -0.68 1.57 6.50
CA ALA A 61 0.37 2.52 6.17
C ALA A 61 -0.02 3.38 4.95
N VAL A 62 0.25 4.68 5.03
CA VAL A 62 0.22 5.60 3.89
C VAL A 62 1.63 5.77 3.32
N HIS A 63 1.72 6.42 2.17
CA HIS A 63 3.00 6.85 1.62
C HIS A 63 3.76 7.76 2.59
N ASP A 64 5.09 7.58 2.66
CA ASP A 64 5.94 8.44 3.48
C ASP A 64 5.77 9.91 3.05
N GLY A 65 5.57 10.81 4.01
CA GLY A 65 5.27 12.23 3.78
C GLY A 65 3.78 12.55 3.68
N SER A 66 2.90 11.54 3.71
CA SER A 66 1.45 11.75 3.61
C SER A 66 0.76 11.83 4.99
N PRO A 67 -0.32 12.62 5.11
CA PRO A 67 -1.16 12.65 6.31
C PRO A 67 -1.96 11.35 6.49
N PRO A 68 -2.48 11.07 7.70
CA PRO A 68 -3.34 9.92 7.93
C PRO A 68 -4.64 9.99 7.11
N PRO A 69 -5.21 8.86 6.68
CA PRO A 69 -6.52 8.85 6.02
C PRO A 69 -7.61 9.26 7.00
N SER A 70 -8.50 10.16 6.61
CA SER A 70 -9.58 10.67 7.49
C SER A 70 -10.52 9.59 8.04
N TYR A 71 -10.71 8.49 7.29
CA TYR A 71 -11.59 7.38 7.66
C TYR A 71 -10.91 6.33 8.56
N LEU A 72 -9.58 6.26 8.56
CA LEU A 72 -8.80 5.29 9.34
C LEU A 72 -8.18 5.94 10.59
N GLY A 73 -7.89 7.24 10.52
CA GLY A 73 -7.13 7.95 11.55
C GLY A 73 -5.67 7.51 11.60
N GLY A 74 -5.09 7.54 12.80
CA GLY A 74 -3.73 7.05 13.05
C GLY A 74 -2.63 8.10 12.88
N PRO A 75 -1.36 7.64 12.95
CA PRO A 75 -0.20 8.53 13.02
C PRO A 75 0.19 9.16 11.67
N GLY A 76 -0.30 8.62 10.55
CA GLY A 76 0.14 9.01 9.20
C GLY A 76 1.64 8.80 9.00
N ALA A 77 2.21 9.51 8.03
CA ALA A 77 3.64 9.43 7.74
C ALA A 77 4.30 10.78 7.43
N GLU A 78 3.69 11.90 7.81
CA GLU A 78 4.21 13.26 7.56
C GLU A 78 5.64 13.49 8.12
N LYS A 79 6.02 12.74 9.15
CA LYS A 79 7.36 12.83 9.77
C LYS A 79 8.43 12.03 9.04
N CYS A 80 8.06 11.10 8.17
CA CYS A 80 9.00 10.30 7.38
C CYS A 80 9.06 10.86 5.97
N GLN A 81 10.24 11.21 5.46
CA GLN A 81 10.32 11.86 4.15
C GLN A 81 10.19 10.83 3.04
N TRP A 82 9.43 11.15 1.99
CA TRP A 82 9.39 10.33 0.77
C TRP A 82 10.79 10.04 0.21
N THR A 83 11.70 11.01 0.31
CA THR A 83 13.09 10.91 -0.15
C THR A 83 13.98 10.00 0.69
N ASP A 84 13.54 9.55 1.87
CA ASP A 84 14.29 8.56 2.66
C ASP A 84 14.32 7.18 2.01
N GLY A 85 13.41 6.91 1.07
CA GLY A 85 13.45 5.74 0.19
C GLY A 85 13.11 4.40 0.84
N PHE A 86 12.28 4.41 1.89
CA PHE A 86 11.72 3.19 2.48
C PHE A 86 10.62 2.58 1.59
N ILE A 87 10.13 1.39 1.93
CA ILE A 87 9.17 0.62 1.11
C ILE A 87 7.96 1.45 0.67
N MET A 88 7.43 2.34 1.54
CA MET A 88 6.27 3.18 1.25
C MET A 88 6.57 4.43 0.39
N SER A 89 7.76 4.49 -0.22
CA SER A 89 8.18 5.46 -1.24
C SER A 89 8.56 4.75 -2.53
N ASP A 90 8.49 5.40 -3.69
CA ASP A 90 9.00 4.85 -4.96
C ASP A 90 10.53 5.07 -5.13
N LEU A 91 11.16 5.86 -4.27
CA LEU A 91 12.60 6.14 -4.31
C LEU A 91 13.45 5.06 -3.61
N ARG A 92 13.26 3.80 -4.00
CA ARG A 92 13.82 2.61 -3.35
C ARG A 92 15.24 2.26 -3.82
N HIS A 93 16.11 3.26 -4.00
CA HIS A 93 17.42 3.08 -4.63
C HIS A 93 18.53 2.60 -3.68
N THR A 94 18.22 2.36 -2.40
CA THR A 94 19.18 1.95 -1.37
C THR A 94 18.66 0.75 -0.58
N GLU A 95 19.46 0.24 0.37
CA GLU A 95 19.02 -0.85 1.27
C GLU A 95 17.75 -0.50 2.07
N ARG A 96 17.42 0.79 2.24
CA ARG A 96 16.18 1.23 2.88
C ARG A 96 14.94 0.80 2.09
N GLY A 97 15.06 0.61 0.78
CA GLY A 97 13.98 0.10 -0.08
C GLY A 97 13.48 -1.29 0.29
N PHE A 98 14.21 -2.01 1.17
CA PHE A 98 13.84 -3.31 1.72
C PHE A 98 13.39 -3.22 3.20
N ARG A 99 13.16 -2.01 3.72
CA ARG A 99 12.81 -1.76 5.12
C ARG A 99 11.58 -0.86 5.23
N TRP A 100 10.88 -0.99 6.34
CA TRP A 100 9.79 -0.12 6.73
C TRP A 100 10.32 1.13 7.42
N SER A 101 9.71 2.29 7.15
CA SER A 101 9.98 3.50 7.93
C SER A 101 9.40 3.35 9.34
N SER A 102 9.85 4.16 10.28
CA SER A 102 9.24 4.21 11.62
C SER A 102 7.76 4.62 11.57
N CYS A 103 7.36 5.41 10.56
CA CYS A 103 5.96 5.80 10.37
C CYS A 103 5.10 4.65 9.86
N SER A 104 5.61 3.83 8.94
CA SER A 104 4.92 2.61 8.50
C SER A 104 4.72 1.64 9.67
N ILE A 105 5.77 1.42 10.49
CA ILE A 105 5.69 0.59 11.70
C ILE A 105 4.65 1.13 12.70
N ALA A 106 4.64 2.45 12.93
CA ALA A 106 3.64 3.08 13.80
C ALA A 106 2.21 2.89 13.27
N SER A 107 2.02 2.94 11.95
CA SER A 107 0.72 2.69 11.31
C SER A 107 0.29 1.24 11.49
N PHE A 108 1.22 0.28 11.37
CA PHE A 108 0.93 -1.14 11.63
C PHE A 108 0.53 -1.38 13.08
N HIS A 109 1.20 -0.75 14.04
CA HIS A 109 0.81 -0.82 15.46
C HIS A 109 -0.53 -0.15 15.77
N HIS A 110 -0.95 0.83 14.98
CA HIS A 110 -2.27 1.43 15.13
C HIS A 110 -3.37 0.54 14.55
N PHE A 111 -3.06 -0.20 13.49
CA PHE A 111 -4.01 -1.04 12.76
C PHE A 111 -4.25 -2.41 13.42
N LEU A 112 -3.21 -3.02 13.99
CA LEU A 112 -3.23 -4.35 14.64
C LEU A 112 -3.60 -4.27 16.13
#